data_AF-A0A318HQ53-F1
#
_entry.id   AF-A0A318HQ53-F1
#
_cell.length_a   1.000
_cell.length_b   1.000
_cell.length_c   1.000
_cell.angle_alpha   90.00
_cell.angle_beta   90.00
_cell.angle_gamma   90.00
#
_symmetry.space_group_name_H-M   'P 1'
#
loop_
_entity.id
_entity.type
_entity.pdbx_description
1 polymer ?
#
loop_
_entity_poly.entity_id
_entity_poly.type
_entity_poly.pdbx_seq_one_letter_code
_entity_poly.pdbx_strand_id
1 'polypeptide(L)'
;MSLSVATEDASLPVSYRLYLPREWSDDPARRQKAGVPEEIEFATKPEIATGQLREARQSGAPDGIVLADAGYGDDTSFREAVSELGLQYAVGIRSNTRVWAPGTAPLPPEPSAGKSGRPRSLLRRAPGHEPIGVKDLASTLDASRYRNVIWREGTCAALSSRFAAVRVRASHRDYWRSTLRDEEWLLIEWPEGDAEPLKYWLSTLSPDTTLERMVHVAKMRWRIERDYQDLKQEFGLGHFEGRGWRGFHHHASLCIAAYGFLVAQRLIQGDSKKNSAIRDPFALPSDYVPRGSPARAAPRG
;
A
#
# COMPACT_ATOMS: atom_id res chain seq x y z
N MET A 1 8.32 -3.37 6.90
CA MET A 1 7.16 -3.32 5.99
C MET A 1 5.95 -3.82 6.75
N SER A 2 4.77 -3.24 6.55
CA SER A 2 3.57 -3.58 7.31
C SER A 2 2.32 -3.58 6.45
N LEU A 3 1.37 -4.44 6.82
CA LEU A 3 -0.02 -4.44 6.37
C LEU A 3 -0.87 -3.81 7.47
N SER A 4 -1.74 -2.87 7.09
CA SER A 4 -2.66 -2.22 8.02
C SER A 4 -4.10 -2.39 7.55
N VAL A 5 -5.01 -2.59 8.50
CA VAL A 5 -6.45 -2.46 8.26
C VAL A 5 -6.82 -1.00 8.51
N ALA A 6 -7.65 -0.42 7.65
CA ALA A 6 -8.03 0.98 7.74
C ALA A 6 -9.53 1.16 7.46
N THR A 7 -10.14 2.06 8.21
CA THR A 7 -11.49 2.60 7.98
C THR A 7 -11.41 4.10 7.69
N GLU A 8 -12.56 4.75 7.56
CA GLU A 8 -12.63 6.20 7.47
C GLU A 8 -12.18 6.89 8.77
N ASP A 9 -12.18 6.19 9.91
CA ASP A 9 -11.89 6.77 11.22
C ASP A 9 -10.44 6.56 11.64
N ALA A 10 -9.89 5.36 11.39
CA ALA A 10 -8.57 4.98 11.88
C ALA A 10 -7.89 3.91 11.01
N SER A 11 -6.59 3.74 11.20
CA SER A 11 -5.84 2.59 10.69
C SER A 11 -4.97 1.94 11.77
N LEU A 12 -4.76 0.62 11.65
CA LEU A 12 -3.98 -0.19 12.58
C LEU A 12 -3.11 -1.20 11.81
N PRO A 13 -1.79 -1.24 12.02
CA PRO A 13 -0.96 -2.34 11.54
C PRO A 13 -1.37 -3.67 12.15
N VAL A 14 -1.70 -4.64 11.32
CA VAL A 14 -2.12 -5.99 11.73
C VAL A 14 -1.07 -7.06 11.41
N SER A 15 -0.12 -6.75 10.53
CA SER A 15 1.05 -7.58 10.27
C SER A 15 2.24 -6.71 9.90
N TYR A 16 3.44 -7.11 10.29
CA TYR A 16 4.67 -6.43 9.93
C TYR A 16 5.83 -7.41 9.87
N ARG A 17 6.81 -7.10 9.02
CA ARG A 17 8.07 -7.83 8.89
C ARG A 17 9.20 -6.88 8.58
N LEU A 18 10.37 -7.11 9.18
CA LEU A 18 11.59 -6.40 8.81
C LEU A 18 12.02 -6.84 7.40
N TYR A 19 12.26 -5.88 6.51
CA TYR A 19 12.78 -6.19 5.18
C TYR A 19 14.27 -6.51 5.29
N LEU A 20 14.65 -7.73 4.87
CA LEU A 20 16.02 -8.20 4.88
C LEU A 20 16.57 -8.17 3.43
N PRO A 21 17.48 -7.26 3.09
CA PRO A 21 18.06 -7.20 1.74
C PRO A 21 18.99 -8.40 1.49
N ARG A 22 19.29 -8.70 0.21
CA ARG A 22 20.13 -9.86 -0.19
C ARG A 22 21.48 -9.90 0.52
N GLU A 23 22.13 -8.76 0.62
CA GLU A 23 23.41 -8.60 1.33
C GLU A 23 23.37 -9.03 2.82
N TRP A 24 22.18 -9.09 3.43
CA TRP A 24 21.99 -9.57 4.80
C TRP A 24 21.46 -11.00 4.86
N SER A 25 20.56 -11.39 3.94
CA SER A 25 20.03 -12.76 3.90
C SER A 25 21.08 -13.78 3.49
N ASP A 26 22.06 -13.36 2.70
CA ASP A 26 23.08 -14.21 2.10
C ASP A 26 24.39 -14.21 2.93
N ASP A 27 24.41 -13.52 4.08
CA ASP A 27 25.54 -13.47 5.03
C ASP A 27 25.19 -14.23 6.33
N PRO A 28 25.62 -15.51 6.46
CA PRO A 28 25.32 -16.34 7.64
C PRO A 28 25.85 -15.74 8.94
N ALA A 29 27.01 -15.07 8.91
CA ALA A 29 27.62 -14.49 10.10
C ALA A 29 26.81 -13.30 10.61
N ARG A 30 26.34 -12.42 9.72
CA ARG A 30 25.41 -11.32 10.08
C ARG A 30 24.09 -11.85 10.62
N ARG A 31 23.51 -12.86 9.98
CA ARG A 31 22.25 -13.49 10.42
C ARG A 31 22.38 -14.09 11.82
N GLN A 32 23.43 -14.87 12.05
CA GLN A 32 23.69 -15.47 13.37
C GLN A 32 23.89 -14.39 14.43
N LYS A 33 24.70 -13.36 14.14
CA LYS A 33 24.98 -12.26 15.08
C LYS A 33 23.73 -11.44 15.43
N ALA A 34 22.84 -11.21 14.47
CA ALA A 34 21.58 -10.52 14.70
C ALA A 34 20.47 -11.44 15.22
N GLY A 35 20.67 -12.75 15.25
CA GLY A 35 19.67 -13.73 15.67
C GLY A 35 18.48 -13.83 14.70
N VAL A 36 18.74 -13.66 13.40
CA VAL A 36 17.73 -13.84 12.34
C VAL A 36 17.39 -15.34 12.24
N PRO A 37 16.11 -15.74 12.30
CA PRO A 37 15.72 -17.14 12.16
C PRO A 37 16.15 -17.75 10.82
N GLU A 38 16.33 -19.06 10.77
CA GLU A 38 16.81 -19.78 9.58
C GLU A 38 15.80 -19.72 8.44
N GLU A 39 14.51 -19.81 8.77
CA GLU A 39 13.38 -19.74 7.85
C GLU A 39 13.20 -18.36 7.18
N ILE A 40 13.87 -17.33 7.67
CA ILE A 40 13.81 -15.98 7.09
C ILE A 40 14.82 -15.88 5.96
N GLU A 41 14.33 -16.14 4.75
CA GLU A 41 15.07 -15.93 3.50
C GLU A 41 14.80 -14.55 2.89
N PHE A 42 15.57 -14.21 1.85
CA PHE A 42 15.30 -13.05 1.03
C PHE A 42 13.91 -13.14 0.41
N ALA A 43 13.14 -12.06 0.55
CA ALA A 43 11.90 -11.87 -0.18
C ALA A 43 11.80 -10.40 -0.59
N THR A 44 11.34 -10.16 -1.80
CA THR A 44 11.02 -8.82 -2.29
C THR A 44 9.86 -8.21 -1.50
N LYS A 45 9.72 -6.89 -1.54
CA LYS A 45 8.60 -6.22 -0.85
C LYS A 45 7.24 -6.71 -1.37
N PRO A 46 6.99 -6.88 -2.68
CA PRO A 46 5.76 -7.48 -3.18
C PRO A 46 5.49 -8.88 -2.64
N GLU A 47 6.50 -9.77 -2.60
CA GLU A 47 6.35 -11.12 -2.05
C GLU A 47 5.97 -11.10 -0.56
N ILE A 48 6.62 -10.23 0.21
CA ILE A 48 6.25 -10.01 1.62
C ILE A 48 4.81 -9.49 1.72
N ALA A 49 4.37 -8.56 0.86
CA ALA A 49 3.02 -7.98 0.90
C ALA A 49 1.97 -9.07 0.67
N THR A 50 2.17 -9.86 -0.38
CA THR A 50 1.29 -10.95 -0.75
C THR A 50 1.22 -12.00 0.38
N GLY A 51 2.35 -12.31 1.01
CA GLY A 51 2.39 -13.19 2.18
C GLY A 51 1.55 -12.64 3.34
N GLN A 52 1.73 -11.35 3.67
CA GLN A 52 0.96 -10.69 4.74
C GLN A 52 -0.54 -10.64 4.45
N LEU A 53 -0.94 -10.39 3.19
CA LEU A 53 -2.34 -10.40 2.78
C LEU A 53 -2.97 -11.79 2.94
N ARG A 54 -2.23 -12.84 2.55
CA ARG A 54 -2.68 -14.23 2.68
C ARG A 54 -2.86 -14.61 4.15
N GLU A 55 -1.87 -14.29 4.99
CA GLU A 55 -1.91 -14.56 6.43
C GLU A 55 -3.06 -13.80 7.11
N ALA A 56 -3.26 -12.53 6.77
CA ALA A 56 -4.35 -11.72 7.31
C ALA A 56 -5.72 -12.33 6.97
N ARG A 57 -5.95 -12.75 5.71
CA ARG A 57 -7.18 -13.44 5.33
C ARG A 57 -7.38 -14.77 6.06
N GLN A 58 -6.32 -15.57 6.19
CA GLN A 58 -6.36 -16.84 6.93
C GLN A 58 -6.67 -16.64 8.42
N SER A 59 -6.27 -15.49 8.97
CA SER A 59 -6.54 -15.08 10.35
C SER A 59 -7.90 -14.40 10.55
N GLY A 60 -8.73 -14.32 9.50
CA GLY A 60 -10.08 -13.74 9.58
C GLY A 60 -10.13 -12.21 9.50
N ALA A 61 -9.09 -11.55 8.98
CA ALA A 61 -9.15 -10.13 8.70
C ALA A 61 -10.28 -9.83 7.70
N PRO A 62 -10.99 -8.70 7.85
CA PRO A 62 -12.08 -8.35 6.96
C PRO A 62 -11.58 -8.15 5.53
N ASP A 63 -12.39 -8.59 4.56
CA ASP A 63 -12.15 -8.27 3.16
C ASP A 63 -12.31 -6.77 2.95
N GLY A 64 -11.39 -6.20 2.18
CA GLY A 64 -11.37 -4.78 1.87
C GLY A 64 -10.69 -4.53 0.52
N ILE A 65 -10.56 -3.26 0.18
CA ILE A 65 -9.85 -2.84 -1.03
C ILE A 65 -8.38 -2.69 -0.68
N VAL A 66 -7.51 -3.43 -1.36
CA VAL A 66 -6.06 -3.32 -1.17
C VAL A 66 -5.55 -2.00 -1.73
N LEU A 67 -4.94 -1.19 -0.87
CA LEU A 67 -4.32 0.09 -1.23
C LEU A 67 -2.80 -0.03 -1.13
N ALA A 68 -2.08 0.40 -2.17
CA ALA A 68 -0.62 0.40 -2.18
C ALA A 68 -0.07 1.53 -3.08
N ASP A 69 1.21 1.86 -2.94
CA ASP A 69 1.90 2.84 -3.81
C ASP A 69 2.43 2.17 -5.09
N ALA A 70 3.02 3.00 -5.95
CA ALA A 70 3.68 2.59 -7.18
C ALA A 70 4.82 1.57 -6.97
N GLY A 71 5.41 1.47 -5.78
CA GLY A 71 6.38 0.42 -5.47
C GLY A 71 5.78 -0.98 -5.52
N TYR A 72 4.48 -1.12 -5.31
CA TYR A 72 3.73 -2.37 -5.43
C TYR A 72 2.84 -2.37 -6.67
N GLY A 73 2.20 -1.25 -6.99
CA GLY A 73 1.23 -1.19 -8.06
C GLY A 73 1.84 -1.28 -9.45
N ASP A 74 3.14 -1.02 -9.66
CA ASP A 74 3.80 -1.32 -10.93
C ASP A 74 4.08 -2.82 -11.09
N ASP A 75 4.20 -3.56 -9.98
CA ASP A 75 4.47 -5.00 -9.97
C ASP A 75 3.22 -5.78 -10.39
N THR A 76 3.26 -6.38 -11.59
CA THR A 76 2.11 -7.13 -12.12
C THR A 76 1.83 -8.40 -11.34
N SER A 77 2.85 -9.10 -10.84
CA SER A 77 2.65 -10.29 -10.02
C SER A 77 1.97 -9.97 -8.69
N PHE A 78 2.23 -8.79 -8.11
CA PHE A 78 1.50 -8.31 -6.93
C PHE A 78 0.02 -8.13 -7.25
N ARG A 79 -0.31 -7.39 -8.32
CA ARG A 79 -1.71 -7.15 -8.72
C ARG A 79 -2.44 -8.45 -9.04
N GLU A 80 -1.79 -9.37 -9.76
CA GLU A 80 -2.33 -10.70 -10.06
C GLU A 80 -2.58 -11.50 -8.76
N ALA A 81 -1.62 -11.51 -7.83
CA ALA A 81 -1.78 -12.20 -6.56
C ALA A 81 -2.91 -11.63 -5.69
N VAL A 82 -3.12 -10.31 -5.70
CA VAL A 82 -4.26 -9.69 -5.00
C VAL A 82 -5.58 -10.14 -5.62
N SER A 83 -5.68 -10.17 -6.95
CA SER A 83 -6.87 -10.67 -7.66
C SER A 83 -7.10 -12.17 -7.44
N GLU A 84 -6.04 -12.99 -7.41
CA GLU A 84 -6.11 -14.44 -7.11
C GLU A 84 -6.58 -14.71 -5.68
N LEU A 85 -6.27 -13.80 -4.74
CA LEU A 85 -6.83 -13.81 -3.39
C LEU A 85 -8.30 -13.37 -3.35
N GLY A 86 -8.93 -13.05 -4.49
CA GLY A 86 -10.31 -12.59 -4.58
C GLY A 86 -10.53 -11.18 -4.02
N LEU A 87 -9.47 -10.38 -3.90
CA LEU A 87 -9.54 -9.03 -3.35
C LEU A 87 -9.56 -7.98 -4.46
N GLN A 88 -10.31 -6.90 -4.24
CA GLN A 88 -10.21 -5.70 -5.07
C GLN A 88 -9.00 -4.88 -4.66
N TYR A 89 -8.51 -4.03 -5.57
CA TYR A 89 -7.41 -3.13 -5.28
C TYR A 89 -7.61 -1.75 -5.90
N ALA A 90 -6.93 -0.76 -5.32
CA ALA A 90 -6.68 0.55 -5.91
C ALA A 90 -5.24 0.96 -5.56
N VAL A 91 -4.32 0.74 -6.50
CA VAL A 91 -2.87 0.84 -6.27
C VAL A 91 -2.27 1.93 -7.14
N GLY A 92 -1.40 2.75 -6.56
CA GLY A 92 -0.66 3.76 -7.31
C GLY A 92 0.27 3.11 -8.32
N ILE A 93 0.54 3.79 -9.44
CA ILE A 93 1.46 3.34 -10.49
C ILE A 93 2.34 4.51 -10.96
N ARG A 94 3.44 4.22 -11.66
CA ARG A 94 4.26 5.23 -12.32
C ARG A 94 3.66 5.69 -13.64
N SER A 95 4.05 6.89 -14.06
CA SER A 95 3.64 7.54 -15.32
C SER A 95 4.00 6.75 -16.58
N ASN A 96 5.03 5.91 -16.53
CA ASN A 96 5.49 5.08 -17.64
C ASN A 96 4.84 3.70 -17.69
N THR A 97 3.96 3.36 -16.75
CA THR A 97 3.21 2.10 -16.78
C THR A 97 2.37 2.05 -18.06
N ARG A 98 2.50 0.95 -18.82
CA ARG A 98 1.88 0.82 -20.14
C ARG A 98 0.56 0.07 -20.09
N VAL A 99 -0.44 0.63 -20.76
CA VAL A 99 -1.81 0.10 -20.81
C VAL A 99 -2.34 0.12 -22.24
N TRP A 100 -3.33 -0.73 -22.51
CA TRP A 100 -4.18 -0.56 -23.68
C TRP A 100 -5.22 0.51 -23.36
N ALA A 101 -5.26 1.55 -24.21
CA ALA A 101 -6.23 2.63 -24.14
C ALA A 101 -7.67 2.10 -24.27
N PRO A 102 -8.69 2.87 -23.83
CA PRO A 102 -10.09 2.47 -23.97
C PRO A 102 -10.42 2.04 -25.41
N GLY A 103 -11.10 0.90 -25.55
CA GLY A 103 -11.46 0.34 -26.87
C GLY A 103 -10.31 -0.34 -27.62
N THR A 104 -9.11 -0.41 -27.05
CA THR A 104 -7.97 -1.13 -27.63
C THR A 104 -7.60 -2.37 -26.82
N ALA A 105 -6.96 -3.33 -27.49
CA ALA A 105 -6.53 -4.60 -26.92
C ALA A 105 -5.42 -5.20 -27.81
N PRO A 106 -4.57 -6.10 -27.28
CA PRO A 106 -3.62 -6.81 -28.13
C PRO A 106 -4.34 -7.63 -29.21
N LEU A 107 -3.68 -7.81 -30.35
CA LEU A 107 -4.24 -8.52 -31.50
C LEU A 107 -4.34 -10.03 -31.20
N PRO A 108 -5.32 -10.72 -31.77
CA PRO A 108 -5.39 -12.18 -31.68
C PRO A 108 -4.19 -12.85 -32.35
N PRO A 109 -3.92 -14.13 -32.02
CA PRO A 109 -2.89 -14.92 -32.69
C PRO A 109 -3.05 -14.90 -34.22
N GLU A 110 -1.96 -15.03 -34.97
CA GLU A 110 -2.06 -15.12 -36.43
C GLU A 110 -2.89 -16.34 -36.85
N PRO A 111 -3.85 -16.17 -37.78
CA PRO A 111 -4.53 -17.29 -38.39
C PRO A 111 -3.53 -18.27 -38.99
N SER A 112 -3.73 -19.57 -38.74
CA SER A 112 -2.85 -20.65 -39.22
C SER A 112 -3.17 -21.11 -40.65
N ALA A 113 -3.95 -20.35 -41.42
CA ALA A 113 -4.41 -20.75 -42.74
C ALA A 113 -3.23 -21.12 -43.66
N GLY A 114 -3.16 -22.39 -44.05
CA GLY A 114 -2.14 -22.93 -44.97
C GLY A 114 -0.75 -23.19 -44.37
N LYS A 115 -0.54 -23.04 -43.05
CA LYS A 115 0.77 -23.30 -42.41
C LYS A 115 0.77 -24.65 -41.70
N SER A 116 1.75 -25.51 -42.01
CA SER A 116 2.02 -26.74 -41.26
C SER A 116 2.65 -26.40 -39.91
N GLY A 117 2.07 -26.86 -38.80
CA GLY A 117 2.60 -26.69 -37.44
C GLY A 117 1.54 -26.46 -36.36
N ARG A 118 1.98 -26.40 -35.10
CA ARG A 118 1.10 -26.10 -33.95
C ARG A 118 0.50 -24.69 -34.10
N PRO A 119 -0.83 -24.52 -33.96
CA PRO A 119 -1.47 -23.21 -34.02
C PRO A 119 -0.85 -22.24 -33.01
N ARG A 120 -0.59 -21.01 -33.44
CA ARG A 120 -0.14 -19.95 -32.53
C ARG A 120 -1.31 -19.58 -31.62
N SER A 121 -1.06 -19.51 -30.32
CA SER A 121 -2.09 -19.22 -29.31
C SER A 121 -1.87 -17.91 -28.57
N LEU A 122 -0.73 -17.24 -28.78
CA LEU A 122 -0.36 -16.03 -28.06
C LEU A 122 -0.87 -14.76 -28.73
N LEU A 123 -1.30 -13.82 -27.90
CA LEU A 123 -1.65 -12.46 -28.30
C LEU A 123 -0.46 -11.73 -28.92
N ARG A 124 -0.74 -10.78 -29.80
CA ARG A 124 0.29 -10.08 -30.59
C ARG A 124 0.20 -8.57 -30.43
N ARG A 125 1.35 -7.93 -30.62
CA ARG A 125 1.49 -6.49 -30.83
C ARG A 125 1.97 -6.27 -32.26
N ALA A 126 1.58 -5.15 -32.86
CA ALA A 126 2.04 -4.78 -34.19
C ALA A 126 2.54 -3.33 -34.16
N PRO A 127 3.47 -2.95 -35.06
CA PRO A 127 3.86 -1.55 -35.21
C PRO A 127 2.63 -0.67 -35.43
N GLY A 128 2.53 0.43 -34.67
CA GLY A 128 1.36 1.32 -34.67
C GLY A 128 0.16 0.80 -33.86
N HIS A 129 0.22 -0.41 -33.31
CA HIS A 129 -0.79 -1.01 -32.44
C HIS A 129 -0.12 -1.54 -31.16
N GLU A 130 0.24 -0.59 -30.31
CA GLU A 130 1.04 -0.83 -29.11
C GLU A 130 0.36 -0.22 -27.88
N PRO A 131 0.60 -0.77 -26.68
CA PRO A 131 0.11 -0.15 -25.45
C PRO A 131 0.80 1.20 -25.24
N ILE A 132 0.08 2.16 -24.68
CA ILE A 132 0.53 3.53 -24.45
C ILE A 132 0.92 3.73 -22.97
N GLY A 133 1.85 4.64 -22.67
CA GLY A 133 2.15 5.03 -21.28
C GLY A 133 0.97 5.76 -20.65
N VAL A 134 0.71 5.58 -19.35
CA VAL A 134 -0.45 6.21 -18.70
C VAL A 134 -0.41 7.74 -18.72
N LYS A 135 0.79 8.35 -18.71
CA LYS A 135 0.95 9.80 -18.88
C LYS A 135 0.57 10.27 -20.29
N ASP A 136 1.01 9.53 -21.31
CA ASP A 136 0.68 9.86 -22.70
C ASP A 136 -0.83 9.69 -22.91
N LEU A 137 -1.41 8.60 -22.39
CA LEU A 137 -2.87 8.38 -22.40
C LEU A 137 -3.61 9.54 -21.72
N ALA A 138 -3.17 9.96 -20.53
CA ALA A 138 -3.78 11.10 -19.82
C ALA A 138 -3.79 12.36 -20.69
N SER A 139 -2.71 12.61 -21.42
CA SER A 139 -2.57 13.78 -22.31
C SER A 139 -3.48 13.72 -23.54
N THR A 140 -3.95 12.53 -23.93
CA THR A 140 -4.89 12.36 -25.06
C THR A 140 -6.36 12.45 -24.65
N LEU A 141 -6.66 12.45 -23.34
CA LEU A 141 -8.04 12.54 -22.87
C LEU A 141 -8.59 13.95 -23.07
N ASP A 142 -9.84 14.03 -23.50
CA ASP A 142 -10.54 15.30 -23.60
C ASP A 142 -10.60 16.03 -22.24
N ALA A 143 -10.38 17.35 -22.24
CA ALA A 143 -10.35 18.13 -21.01
C ALA A 143 -11.65 18.05 -20.19
N SER A 144 -12.81 17.86 -20.84
CA SER A 144 -14.11 17.68 -20.16
C SER A 144 -14.22 16.39 -19.37
N ARG A 145 -13.34 15.40 -19.60
CA ARG A 145 -13.26 14.18 -18.80
C ARG A 145 -12.71 14.42 -17.40
N TYR A 146 -11.96 15.50 -17.21
CA TYR A 146 -11.38 15.86 -15.92
C TYR A 146 -12.39 16.66 -15.11
N ARG A 147 -12.85 16.06 -14.01
CA ARG A 147 -13.83 16.68 -13.11
C ARG A 147 -13.18 17.04 -11.78
N ASN A 148 -13.58 18.18 -11.24
CA ASN A 148 -13.21 18.57 -9.88
C ASN A 148 -13.88 17.63 -8.89
N VAL A 149 -13.09 17.00 -8.02
CA VAL A 149 -13.58 16.12 -6.95
C VAL A 149 -13.02 16.60 -5.63
N ILE A 150 -13.90 16.69 -4.63
CA ILE A 150 -13.58 17.02 -3.24
C ILE A 150 -13.70 15.72 -2.44
N TRP A 151 -12.66 15.32 -1.70
CA TRP A 151 -12.66 14.02 -0.99
C TRP A 151 -12.40 14.10 0.50
N ARG A 152 -12.01 15.27 1.04
CA ARG A 152 -11.92 15.48 2.48
C ARG A 152 -12.02 16.95 2.82
N GLU A 153 -12.57 17.27 3.97
CA GLU A 153 -12.35 18.57 4.60
C GLU A 153 -10.95 18.58 5.25
N GLY A 154 -10.05 19.44 4.78
CA GLY A 154 -8.73 19.62 5.38
C GLY A 154 -8.78 20.60 6.56
N THR A 155 -7.72 20.63 7.37
CA THR A 155 -7.59 21.56 8.50
C THR A 155 -7.57 23.04 8.08
N CYS A 156 -7.37 23.34 6.79
CA CYS A 156 -7.35 24.70 6.23
C CYS A 156 -8.35 24.92 5.08
N ALA A 157 -8.65 23.91 4.28
CA ALA A 157 -9.67 23.94 3.22
C ALA A 157 -10.02 22.51 2.79
N ALA A 158 -11.14 22.34 2.08
CA ALA A 158 -11.47 21.07 1.45
C ALA A 158 -10.36 20.65 0.47
N LEU A 159 -9.86 19.42 0.62
CA LEU A 159 -8.91 18.81 -0.32
C LEU A 159 -9.66 18.48 -1.61
N SER A 160 -9.28 19.18 -2.67
CA SER A 160 -9.85 19.07 -4.00
C SER A 160 -8.75 18.99 -5.05
N SER A 161 -9.08 18.40 -6.19
CA SER A 161 -8.22 18.24 -7.36
C SER A 161 -9.08 17.79 -8.54
N ARG A 162 -8.51 17.76 -9.73
CA ARG A 162 -9.15 17.30 -10.95
C ARG A 162 -8.78 15.86 -11.23
N PHE A 163 -9.78 15.04 -11.53
CA PHE A 163 -9.59 13.64 -11.83
C PHE A 163 -10.31 13.20 -13.10
N ALA A 164 -9.70 12.25 -13.79
CA ALA A 164 -10.34 11.47 -14.84
C ALA A 164 -10.25 9.97 -14.49
N ALA A 165 -11.26 9.20 -14.89
CA ALA A 165 -11.24 7.75 -14.80
C ALA A 165 -11.62 7.15 -16.14
N VAL A 166 -10.83 6.18 -16.61
CA VAL A 166 -11.05 5.48 -17.88
C VAL A 166 -10.80 3.99 -17.74
N ARG A 167 -11.49 3.17 -18.53
CA ARG A 167 -11.31 1.72 -18.55
C ARG A 167 -10.14 1.36 -19.46
N VAL A 168 -9.17 0.62 -18.92
CA VAL A 168 -7.94 0.22 -19.62
C VAL A 168 -7.65 -1.25 -19.37
N ARG A 169 -6.70 -1.83 -20.12
CA ARG A 169 -6.11 -3.13 -19.78
C ARG A 169 -4.63 -2.96 -19.50
N ALA A 170 -4.15 -3.49 -18.37
CA ALA A 170 -2.71 -3.56 -18.13
C ALA A 170 -2.02 -4.35 -19.25
N SER A 171 -0.86 -3.88 -19.73
CA SER A 171 -0.20 -4.52 -20.88
C SER A 171 0.98 -5.43 -20.51
N HIS A 172 1.33 -5.56 -19.23
CA HIS A 172 2.54 -6.28 -18.85
C HIS A 172 2.50 -7.76 -19.30
N ARG A 173 3.46 -8.13 -20.16
CA ARG A 173 3.66 -9.48 -20.73
C ARG A 173 2.37 -10.10 -21.32
N ASP A 174 1.44 -9.27 -21.78
CA ASP A 174 0.20 -9.75 -22.43
C ASP A 174 0.44 -10.58 -23.70
N TYR A 175 1.54 -10.32 -24.40
CA TYR A 175 2.01 -11.08 -25.57
C TYR A 175 2.51 -12.49 -25.23
N TRP A 176 2.63 -12.83 -23.95
CA TRP A 176 2.84 -14.20 -23.46
C TRP A 176 1.54 -14.86 -22.98
N ARG A 177 0.39 -14.20 -23.13
CA ARG A 177 -0.94 -14.73 -22.78
C ARG A 177 -1.71 -15.13 -24.03
N SER A 178 -2.60 -16.11 -23.86
CA SER A 178 -3.59 -16.52 -24.86
C SER A 178 -4.96 -15.85 -24.69
N THR A 179 -5.20 -15.27 -23.51
CA THR A 179 -6.44 -14.58 -23.16
C THR A 179 -6.16 -13.13 -22.81
N LEU A 180 -7.13 -12.27 -23.12
CA LEU A 180 -7.09 -10.87 -22.71
C LEU A 180 -7.09 -10.76 -21.19
N ARG A 181 -6.40 -9.74 -20.68
CA ARG A 181 -6.58 -9.30 -19.31
C ARG A 181 -7.93 -8.59 -19.19
N ASP A 182 -8.53 -8.71 -18.01
CA ASP A 182 -9.73 -7.97 -17.68
C ASP A 182 -9.47 -6.47 -17.72
N GLU A 183 -10.54 -5.70 -17.95
CA GLU A 183 -10.46 -4.25 -17.86
C GLU A 183 -10.40 -3.81 -16.40
N GLU A 184 -9.64 -2.75 -16.17
CA GLU A 184 -9.44 -2.11 -14.87
C GLU A 184 -9.64 -0.61 -15.04
N TRP A 185 -9.92 0.08 -13.94
CA TRP A 185 -9.95 1.53 -13.91
C TRP A 185 -8.53 2.10 -13.86
N LEU A 186 -8.22 3.01 -14.77
CA LEU A 186 -7.13 3.96 -14.64
C LEU A 186 -7.71 5.26 -14.06
N LEU A 187 -7.38 5.57 -12.81
CA LEU A 187 -7.65 6.86 -12.19
C LEU A 187 -6.43 7.77 -12.37
N ILE A 188 -6.67 9.01 -12.78
CA ILE A 188 -5.64 10.00 -13.09
C ILE A 188 -5.95 11.26 -12.28
N GLU A 189 -4.97 11.75 -11.53
CA GLU A 189 -5.00 13.05 -10.87
C GLU A 189 -4.19 14.05 -11.70
N TRP A 190 -4.84 15.12 -12.14
CA TRP A 190 -4.19 16.21 -12.87
C TRP A 190 -4.67 17.55 -12.32
N PRO A 191 -4.01 18.08 -11.28
CA PRO A 191 -4.41 19.34 -10.65
C PRO A 191 -4.51 20.49 -11.66
N GLU A 192 -5.41 21.43 -11.38
CA GLU A 192 -5.55 22.62 -12.21
C GLU A 192 -4.28 23.49 -12.12
N GLY A 193 -3.76 23.91 -13.28
CA GLY A 193 -2.55 24.72 -13.37
C GLY A 193 -1.25 23.92 -13.50
N ASP A 194 -1.27 22.60 -13.24
CA ASP A 194 -0.09 21.75 -13.42
C ASP A 194 0.13 21.42 -14.90
N ALA A 195 1.39 21.48 -15.34
CA ALA A 195 1.78 21.19 -16.72
C ALA A 195 1.59 19.71 -17.11
N GLU A 196 1.62 18.81 -16.12
CA GLU A 196 1.52 17.36 -16.34
C GLU A 196 0.69 16.68 -15.24
N PRO A 197 0.07 15.52 -15.51
CA PRO A 197 -0.66 14.79 -14.48
C PRO A 197 0.26 14.25 -13.37
N LEU A 198 -0.20 14.37 -12.13
CA LEU A 198 0.60 14.16 -10.92
C LEU A 198 0.63 12.71 -10.45
N LYS A 199 -0.51 12.02 -10.46
CA LYS A 199 -0.65 10.66 -9.90
C LYS A 199 -1.58 9.79 -10.73
N TYR A 200 -1.33 8.49 -10.67
CA TYR A 200 -2.03 7.47 -11.43
C TYR A 200 -2.31 6.27 -10.53
N TRP A 201 -3.46 5.62 -10.71
CA TRP A 201 -3.81 4.38 -10.03
C TRP A 201 -4.45 3.39 -10.99
N LEU A 202 -4.16 2.10 -10.81
CA LEU A 202 -4.98 1.01 -11.35
C LEU A 202 -5.94 0.51 -10.27
N SER A 203 -7.17 0.17 -10.67
CA SER A 203 -8.20 -0.27 -9.76
C SER A 203 -9.13 -1.34 -10.35
N THR A 204 -9.42 -2.38 -9.59
CA THR A 204 -10.36 -3.46 -9.94
C THR A 204 -11.78 -3.24 -9.38
N LEU A 205 -12.08 -2.01 -8.95
CA LEU A 205 -13.44 -1.64 -8.56
C LEU A 205 -14.44 -1.85 -9.71
N SER A 206 -15.71 -2.05 -9.36
CA SER A 206 -16.79 -2.31 -10.34
C SER A 206 -16.82 -1.25 -11.46
N PRO A 207 -17.15 -1.62 -12.71
CA PRO A 207 -17.42 -0.66 -13.79
C PRO A 207 -18.52 0.36 -13.49
N ASP A 208 -19.37 0.11 -12.49
CA ASP A 208 -20.43 1.04 -12.07
C ASP A 208 -19.96 2.00 -10.95
N THR A 209 -18.70 1.90 -10.53
CA THR A 209 -18.15 2.73 -9.45
C THR A 209 -18.06 4.20 -9.89
N THR A 210 -18.58 5.10 -9.06
CA THR A 210 -18.51 6.54 -9.33
C THR A 210 -17.08 7.07 -9.21
N LEU A 211 -16.80 8.19 -9.88
CA LEU A 211 -15.48 8.84 -9.79
C LEU A 211 -15.17 9.28 -8.36
N GLU A 212 -16.16 9.81 -7.66
CA GLU A 212 -16.07 10.27 -6.28
C GLU A 212 -15.67 9.12 -5.36
N ARG A 213 -16.28 7.94 -5.54
CA ARG A 213 -15.92 6.74 -4.77
C ARG A 213 -14.51 6.25 -5.10
N MET A 214 -14.11 6.24 -6.38
CA MET A 214 -12.75 5.87 -6.77
C MET A 214 -11.70 6.79 -6.16
N VAL A 215 -11.94 8.12 -6.20
CA VAL A 215 -11.05 9.12 -5.58
C VAL A 215 -10.99 8.92 -4.08
N HIS A 216 -12.14 8.75 -3.42
CA HIS A 216 -12.20 8.50 -1.98
C HIS A 216 -11.33 7.28 -1.59
N VAL A 217 -11.53 6.15 -2.26
CA VAL A 217 -10.76 4.91 -2.02
C VAL A 217 -9.27 5.13 -2.26
N ALA A 218 -8.88 5.70 -3.40
CA ALA A 218 -7.47 5.95 -3.72
C ALA A 218 -6.80 6.89 -2.71
N LYS A 219 -7.55 7.84 -2.15
CA LYS A 219 -7.05 8.82 -1.17
C LYS A 219 -7.06 8.31 0.27
N MET A 220 -7.75 7.21 0.59
CA MET A 220 -7.68 6.58 1.92
C MET A 220 -6.24 6.19 2.30
N ARG A 221 -5.35 5.94 1.33
CA ARG A 221 -3.92 5.68 1.60
C ARG A 221 -3.25 6.78 2.43
N TRP A 222 -3.63 8.05 2.24
CA TRP A 222 -3.07 9.17 3.02
C TRP A 222 -3.35 9.01 4.52
N ARG A 223 -4.47 8.38 4.91
CA ARG A 223 -4.76 8.09 6.31
C ARG A 223 -3.74 7.11 6.88
N ILE A 224 -3.46 6.03 6.15
CA ILE A 224 -2.45 5.03 6.55
C ILE A 224 -1.08 5.70 6.71
N GLU A 225 -0.68 6.54 5.75
CA GLU A 225 0.60 7.25 5.84
C GLU A 225 0.67 8.17 7.05
N ARG A 226 -0.38 8.95 7.32
CA ARG A 226 -0.46 9.86 8.46
C ARG A 226 -0.40 9.10 9.79
N ASP A 227 -1.27 8.12 9.97
CA ASP A 227 -1.35 7.31 11.18
C ASP A 227 -0.03 6.55 11.43
N TYR A 228 0.64 6.12 10.36
CA TYR A 228 1.95 5.49 10.46
C TYR A 228 3.08 6.47 10.83
N GLN A 229 2.95 7.76 10.49
CA GLN A 229 3.88 8.77 11.01
C GLN A 229 3.70 8.98 12.51
N ASP A 230 2.46 9.05 12.99
CA ASP A 230 2.17 9.13 14.42
C ASP A 230 2.79 7.92 15.16
N LEU A 231 2.62 6.71 14.62
CA LEU A 231 3.24 5.49 15.15
C LEU A 231 4.78 5.56 15.19
N LYS A 232 5.41 6.19 14.19
CA LYS A 232 6.88 6.35 14.17
C LYS A 232 7.37 7.34 15.21
N GLN A 233 6.72 8.50 15.29
CA GLN A 233 7.17 9.65 16.06
C GLN A 233 6.75 9.54 17.53
N GLU A 234 5.46 9.34 17.78
CA GLU A 234 4.87 9.42 19.12
C GLU A 234 5.00 8.09 19.89
N PHE A 235 4.99 6.96 19.18
CA PHE A 235 5.06 5.63 19.78
C PHE A 235 6.45 5.02 19.68
N GLY A 236 7.42 5.74 19.12
CA GLY A 236 8.81 5.36 19.09
C GLY A 236 9.12 4.13 18.24
N LEU A 237 8.29 3.77 17.25
CA LEU A 237 8.64 2.70 16.30
C LEU A 237 9.98 3.01 15.58
N GLY A 238 10.30 4.30 15.41
CA GLY A 238 11.58 4.75 14.86
C GLY A 238 12.76 4.80 15.86
N HIS A 239 12.53 4.56 17.16
CA HIS A 239 13.54 4.75 18.22
C HIS A 239 14.28 3.45 18.59
N PHE A 240 14.16 2.39 17.81
CA PHE A 240 14.87 1.15 18.08
C PHE A 240 16.36 1.28 17.70
N GLU A 241 17.24 1.24 18.71
CA GLU A 241 18.71 1.34 18.52
C GLU A 241 19.42 -0.02 18.63
N GLY A 242 18.68 -1.10 18.89
CA GLY A 242 19.23 -2.45 18.97
C GLY A 242 19.61 -3.02 17.60
N ARG A 243 20.30 -4.17 17.61
CA ARG A 243 20.69 -4.90 16.39
C ARG A 243 20.14 -6.32 16.31
N GLY A 244 19.42 -6.76 17.35
CA GLY A 244 18.85 -8.11 17.42
C GLY A 244 17.48 -8.20 16.77
N TRP A 245 17.26 -9.22 15.94
CA TRP A 245 16.01 -9.53 15.26
C TRP A 245 14.84 -9.62 16.24
N ARG A 246 14.98 -10.43 17.30
CA ARG A 246 13.97 -10.56 18.35
C ARG A 246 13.72 -9.26 19.08
N GLY A 247 14.78 -8.48 19.35
CA GLY A 247 14.68 -7.18 19.99
C GLY A 247 13.84 -6.20 19.17
N PHE A 248 14.08 -6.14 17.86
CA PHE A 248 13.30 -5.31 16.94
C PHE A 248 11.82 -5.71 16.95
N HIS A 249 11.52 -7.01 16.83
CA HIS A 249 10.13 -7.48 16.79
C HIS A 249 9.41 -7.27 18.14
N HIS A 250 10.10 -7.47 19.27
CA HIS A 250 9.52 -7.13 20.57
C HIS A 250 9.18 -5.64 20.68
N HIS A 251 10.12 -4.76 20.30
CA HIS A 251 9.91 -3.32 20.30
C HIS A 251 8.74 -2.91 19.42
N ALA A 252 8.76 -3.36 18.16
CA ALA A 252 7.71 -3.04 17.19
C ALA A 252 6.33 -3.55 17.63
N SER A 253 6.24 -4.77 18.16
CA SER A 253 4.98 -5.31 18.73
C SER A 253 4.45 -4.45 19.87
N LEU A 254 5.31 -4.00 20.79
CA LEU A 254 4.88 -3.14 21.91
C LEU A 254 4.41 -1.77 21.43
N CYS A 255 5.12 -1.14 20.48
CA CYS A 255 4.71 0.13 19.87
C CYS A 255 3.34 0.00 19.19
N ILE A 256 3.16 -1.05 18.38
CA ILE A 256 1.90 -1.30 17.66
C ILE A 256 0.76 -1.62 18.64
N ALA A 257 1.01 -2.39 19.70
CA ALA A 257 0.00 -2.69 20.72
C ALA A 257 -0.44 -1.44 21.49
N ALA A 258 0.51 -0.58 21.89
CA ALA A 258 0.21 0.69 22.56
C ALA A 258 -0.59 1.63 21.64
N TYR A 259 -0.21 1.71 20.37
CA TYR A 259 -0.95 2.45 19.35
C TYR A 259 -2.36 1.89 19.15
N GLY A 260 -2.50 0.57 19.02
CA GLY A 260 -3.80 -0.09 18.90
C GLY A 260 -4.72 0.16 20.08
N PHE A 261 -4.19 0.18 21.30
CA PHE A 261 -4.96 0.59 22.48
C PHE A 261 -5.49 2.02 22.35
N LEU A 262 -4.66 2.98 21.92
CA LEU A 262 -5.09 4.37 21.76
C LEU A 262 -6.08 4.55 20.62
N VAL A 263 -5.90 3.85 19.50
CA VAL A 263 -6.89 3.81 18.40
C VAL A 263 -8.23 3.28 18.92
N ALA A 264 -8.23 2.16 19.63
CA ALA A 264 -9.46 1.60 20.19
C ALA A 264 -10.15 2.57 21.17
N GLN A 265 -9.39 3.25 22.04
CA GLN A 265 -9.94 4.26 22.94
C GLN A 265 -10.57 5.43 22.18
N ARG A 266 -9.91 5.93 21.13
CA ARG A 266 -10.47 7.01 20.28
C ARG A 266 -11.77 6.59 19.61
N LEU A 267 -11.83 5.36 19.08
CA LEU A 267 -13.02 4.84 18.40
C LEU A 267 -14.20 4.63 19.38
N ILE A 268 -13.93 4.15 20.60
CA ILE A 268 -14.97 3.95 21.63
C ILE A 268 -15.53 5.28 22.13
N GLN A 269 -14.69 6.31 22.29
CA GLN A 269 -15.11 7.62 22.80
C GLN A 269 -15.84 8.48 21.75
N GLY A 270 -15.81 8.08 20.48
CA GLY A 270 -16.34 8.86 19.35
C GLY A 270 -15.51 10.13 19.07
N ASP A 271 -15.90 10.87 18.03
CA ASP A 271 -15.21 12.05 17.47
C ASP A 271 -15.28 13.30 18.39
N SER A 272 -15.21 13.10 19.70
CA SER A 272 -14.97 14.19 20.65
C SER A 272 -13.56 14.70 20.44
N LYS A 273 -13.42 15.76 19.63
CA LYS A 273 -12.26 16.66 19.64
C LYS A 273 -11.99 17.10 21.07
N LYS A 274 -11.10 16.39 21.77
CA LYS A 274 -10.48 16.86 23.01
C LYS A 274 -8.99 16.56 22.97
N ASN A 275 -8.26 17.45 22.29
CA ASN A 275 -6.97 17.91 22.82
C ASN A 275 -7.22 18.63 24.16
N SER A 276 -7.67 17.91 25.18
CA SER A 276 -7.76 18.37 26.57
C SER A 276 -8.06 17.20 27.50
N ALA A 277 -7.25 16.15 27.43
CA ALA A 277 -6.99 15.37 28.61
C ALA A 277 -5.48 15.41 28.77
N ILE A 278 -4.99 16.45 29.46
CA ILE A 278 -3.85 16.26 30.34
C ILE A 278 -4.25 15.04 31.16
N ARG A 279 -3.68 13.87 30.84
CA ARG A 279 -3.80 12.73 31.74
C ARG A 279 -3.20 13.22 33.03
N ASP A 280 -4.01 13.21 34.09
CA ASP A 280 -3.48 13.37 35.42
C ASP A 280 -2.30 12.39 35.52
N PRO A 281 -1.06 12.88 35.73
CA PRO A 281 0.09 11.98 35.80
C PRO A 281 -0.27 10.92 36.84
N PHE A 282 -0.11 9.64 36.47
CA PHE A 282 -0.35 8.55 37.42
C PHE A 282 0.38 8.91 38.71
N ALA A 283 -0.39 9.19 39.77
CA ALA A 283 0.17 9.52 41.06
C ALA A 283 0.95 8.29 41.49
N LEU A 284 2.27 8.40 41.42
CA LEU A 284 3.15 7.40 41.99
C LEU A 284 2.81 7.34 43.49
N PRO A 285 2.67 6.14 44.08
CA PRO A 285 2.56 6.01 45.52
C PRO A 285 3.65 6.87 46.21
N SER A 286 3.34 7.46 47.37
CA SER A 286 4.29 8.34 48.08
C SER A 286 5.61 7.67 48.46
N ASP A 287 5.66 6.33 48.38
CA ASP A 287 6.80 5.46 48.61
C ASP A 287 7.48 4.94 47.31
N TYR A 288 7.04 5.37 46.13
CA TYR A 288 7.67 4.98 44.87
C TYR A 288 9.05 5.61 44.71
N VAL A 289 10.07 4.76 44.72
CA VAL A 289 11.46 5.16 44.44
C VAL A 289 11.86 4.62 43.05
N PRO A 290 12.17 5.49 42.07
CA PRO A 290 12.61 5.08 40.74
C PRO A 290 13.87 4.21 40.81
N ARG A 291 13.95 3.19 39.97
CA ARG A 291 15.12 2.31 39.88
C ARG A 291 16.32 3.14 39.39
N GLY A 292 17.33 3.32 40.24
CA GLY A 292 18.49 4.19 39.99
C GLY A 292 18.53 5.49 40.82
N SER A 293 17.54 5.74 41.68
CA SER A 293 17.56 6.87 42.61
C SER A 293 18.72 6.74 43.64
N PRO A 294 19.42 7.84 43.97
CA PRO A 294 20.54 7.82 44.92
C PRO A 294 20.16 7.37 46.34
N ALA A 295 18.86 7.29 46.66
CA ALA A 295 18.34 6.74 47.91
C ALA A 295 18.67 5.24 48.15
N ARG A 296 19.15 4.52 47.12
CA ARG A 296 19.66 3.14 47.22
C ARG A 296 21.18 3.02 47.02
N ALA A 297 21.91 4.12 46.95
CA ALA A 297 23.37 4.05 46.88
C ALA A 297 23.90 3.52 48.23
N ALA A 298 24.38 2.28 48.24
CA ALA A 298 25.14 1.76 49.36
C ALA A 298 26.33 2.71 49.64
N PRO A 299 26.64 3.03 50.91
CA PRO A 299 27.81 3.81 51.23
C PRO A 299 29.04 3.06 50.68
N ARG A 300 29.86 3.76 49.88
CA ARG A 300 31.18 3.27 49.52
C ARG A 300 32.04 3.31 50.78
N GLY A 301 32.15 2.17 51.45
CA GLY A 301 33.23 1.86 52.39
C GLY A 301 34.45 1.33 51.65
#